data_AF-A0A8S3EYY1-F1
#
_entry.id   AF-A0A8S3EYY1-F1
#
_cell.length_a   1.000
_cell.length_b   1.000
_cell.length_c   1.000
_cell.angle_alpha   90.00
_cell.angle_beta   90.00
_cell.angle_gamma   90.00
#
_symmetry.space_group_name_H-M   'P 1'
#
loop_
_entity.id
_entity.type
_entity.pdbx_description
1 polymer ?
#
loop_
_entity_poly.entity_id
_entity_poly.type
_entity_poly.pdbx_seq_one_letter_code
_entity_poly.pdbx_strand_id
1 'polypeptide(L)'
;MGFDGLFFGRVDLQDYAERNITKQMEMIWKGSSNLGEESWLFTGIIPRTYTPPESFCFDAFCDDEPIKDDPQLHDYNVLERVQAFINAAHDQAAGYATNHIMMTMGSDFQYENANQWYKNLDKLIRYVNAQQVNGSGVNIFYSTPTCYLYALNKVNRTWTTKTDDFFPVSLNPHGILTGYFTSRPALKRYERYSNNILQVTRQLNAFSNITLRTAIFPLSEAMGIAQHHDAVSGTEKQHVANDYAQR
;
A
#
# COMPACT_ATOMS: atom_id res chain seq x y z
N MET A 1 -5.47 -5.84 17.30
CA MET A 1 -4.38 -5.99 16.30
C MET A 1 -3.10 -5.29 16.74
N GLY A 2 -3.15 -4.26 17.59
CA GLY A 2 -1.94 -3.65 18.15
C GLY A 2 -1.10 -2.89 17.12
N PHE A 3 -1.74 -2.34 16.10
CA PHE A 3 -1.07 -1.53 15.07
C PHE A 3 -1.00 -0.08 15.52
N ASP A 4 0.13 0.56 15.28
CA ASP A 4 0.32 2.00 15.53
C ASP A 4 -0.07 2.85 14.31
N GLY A 5 -0.07 2.27 13.11
CA GLY A 5 -0.50 2.97 11.91
C GLY A 5 -0.88 2.10 10.72
N LEU A 6 -1.53 2.73 9.74
CA LEU A 6 -2.05 2.16 8.50
C LEU A 6 -1.66 3.05 7.31
N PHE A 7 -1.31 2.44 6.18
CA PHE A 7 -1.01 3.15 4.95
C PHE A 7 -1.77 2.54 3.76
N PHE A 8 -2.35 3.37 2.90
CA PHE A 8 -3.08 2.92 1.71
C PHE A 8 -3.13 4.00 0.62
N GLY A 9 -3.30 3.61 -0.64
CA GLY A 9 -3.22 4.54 -1.80
C GLY A 9 -4.55 4.89 -2.47
N ARG A 10 -5.61 4.07 -2.29
CA ARG A 10 -6.89 4.27 -2.98
C ARG A 10 -7.86 5.11 -2.15
N VAL A 11 -8.05 6.37 -2.56
CA VAL A 11 -9.05 7.33 -2.05
C VAL A 11 -9.76 8.02 -3.22
N ASP A 12 -10.87 8.70 -2.94
CA ASP A 12 -11.54 9.56 -3.91
C ASP A 12 -10.59 10.61 -4.50
N LEU A 13 -10.75 10.91 -5.79
CA LEU A 13 -9.91 11.86 -6.54
C LEU A 13 -9.95 13.27 -5.93
N GLN A 14 -11.11 13.75 -5.51
CA GLN A 14 -11.28 15.09 -4.96
C GLN A 14 -10.73 15.17 -3.54
N ASP A 15 -10.98 14.14 -2.72
CA ASP A 15 -10.36 14.03 -1.38
C ASP A 15 -8.83 14.01 -1.47
N TYR A 16 -8.26 13.23 -2.41
CA TYR A 16 -6.81 13.23 -2.63
C TYR A 16 -6.27 14.61 -3.04
N ALA A 17 -6.93 15.27 -3.98
CA ALA A 17 -6.50 16.59 -4.46
C ALA A 17 -6.51 17.64 -3.34
N GLU A 18 -7.58 17.67 -2.54
CA GLU A 18 -7.70 18.58 -1.40
C GLU A 18 -6.63 18.30 -0.34
N ARG A 19 -6.40 17.02 0.00
CA ARG A 19 -5.35 16.63 0.95
C ARG A 19 -3.96 16.99 0.47
N ASN A 20 -3.71 16.90 -0.84
CA ASN A 20 -2.44 17.27 -1.44
C ASN A 20 -2.17 18.77 -1.30
N ILE A 21 -3.20 19.61 -1.49
CA ILE A 21 -3.10 21.06 -1.33
C ILE A 21 -2.96 21.45 0.14
N THR A 22 -3.71 20.79 1.03
CA THR A 22 -3.79 21.14 2.45
C THR A 22 -2.75 20.44 3.32
N LYS A 23 -1.91 19.58 2.74
CA LYS A 23 -0.90 18.76 3.44
C LYS A 23 -1.49 17.83 4.49
N GLN A 24 -2.60 17.18 4.15
CA GLN A 24 -3.39 16.30 5.03
C GLN A 24 -3.42 14.85 4.53
N MET A 25 -2.35 14.40 3.89
CA MET A 25 -2.16 12.98 3.57
C MET A 25 -1.95 12.12 4.83
N GLU A 26 -1.63 12.73 5.96
CA GLU A 26 -1.30 12.06 7.22
C GLU A 26 -2.21 12.58 8.33
N MET A 27 -2.90 11.68 9.04
CA MET A 27 -3.87 12.05 10.06
C MET A 27 -4.03 10.96 11.13
N ILE A 28 -4.73 11.32 12.22
CA ILE A 28 -5.30 10.35 13.15
C ILE A 28 -6.71 9.98 12.70
N TRP A 29 -6.93 8.74 12.33
CA TRP A 29 -8.23 8.23 11.95
C TRP A 29 -9.00 7.73 13.18
N LYS A 30 -10.13 8.37 13.44
CA LYS A 30 -11.10 8.05 14.50
C LYS A 30 -12.25 7.23 13.91
N GLY A 31 -11.95 5.98 13.55
CA GLY A 31 -12.87 5.10 12.81
C GLY A 31 -14.06 4.56 13.63
N SER A 32 -14.08 4.77 14.95
CA SER A 32 -15.19 4.38 15.83
C SER A 32 -15.70 5.57 16.62
N SER A 33 -17.02 5.78 16.60
CA SER A 33 -17.69 6.76 17.45
C SER A 33 -17.71 6.38 18.93
N ASN A 34 -17.45 5.10 19.26
CA ASN A 34 -17.76 4.55 20.59
C ASN A 34 -16.53 4.09 21.36
N LEU A 35 -15.42 3.75 20.68
CA LEU A 35 -14.24 3.17 21.33
C LEU A 35 -13.22 4.21 21.81
N GLY A 36 -13.43 5.49 21.49
CA GLY A 36 -12.55 6.56 21.96
C GLY A 36 -11.10 6.43 21.46
N GLU A 37 -10.19 7.03 22.23
CA GLU A 37 -8.77 7.19 21.87
C GLU A 37 -8.04 5.86 21.69
N GLU A 38 -8.44 4.80 22.39
CA GLU A 38 -7.82 3.47 22.28
C GLU A 38 -7.95 2.83 20.88
N SER A 39 -8.91 3.30 20.08
CA SER A 39 -9.13 2.84 18.70
C SER A 39 -8.56 3.77 17.63
N TRP A 40 -8.00 4.91 18.02
CA TRP A 40 -7.47 5.88 17.06
C TRP A 40 -6.18 5.33 16.45
N LEU A 41 -6.06 5.46 15.14
CA LEU A 41 -4.95 4.90 14.39
C LEU A 41 -4.30 5.99 13.55
N PHE A 42 -2.96 6.05 13.55
CA PHE A 42 -2.28 6.90 12.58
C PHE A 42 -2.53 6.35 11.18
N THR A 43 -2.92 7.21 10.25
CA THR A 43 -3.30 6.80 8.90
C THR A 43 -2.64 7.72 7.89
N GLY A 44 -1.85 7.12 6.99
CA GLY A 44 -1.21 7.82 5.89
C GLY A 44 -1.76 7.40 4.54
N ILE A 45 -2.10 8.36 3.70
CA ILE A 45 -2.40 8.16 2.30
C ILE A 45 -1.08 8.26 1.54
N ILE A 46 -0.64 7.15 0.97
CA ILE A 46 0.53 7.14 0.05
C ILE A 46 0.13 7.79 -1.28
N PRO A 47 1.06 8.08 -2.20
CA PRO A 47 0.66 8.52 -3.55
C PRO A 47 -0.44 7.62 -4.14
N ARG A 48 -1.36 8.18 -4.95
CA ARG A 48 -2.59 7.45 -5.39
C ARG A 48 -2.33 6.07 -5.97
N THR A 49 -1.14 5.85 -6.52
CA THR A 49 -0.63 4.55 -6.94
C THR A 49 0.39 4.05 -5.92
N TYR A 50 0.40 2.74 -5.67
CA TYR A 50 1.45 2.08 -4.88
C TYR A 50 2.70 1.78 -5.70
N THR A 51 2.92 2.56 -6.78
CA THR A 51 4.00 2.40 -7.75
C THR A 51 5.18 3.29 -7.41
N PRO A 52 6.39 3.03 -7.94
CA PRO A 52 7.47 4.01 -7.90
C PRO A 52 7.07 5.31 -8.60
N PRO A 53 7.83 6.40 -8.39
CA PRO A 53 7.74 7.59 -9.24
C PRO A 53 7.86 7.22 -10.73
N GLU A 54 7.24 8.03 -11.59
CA GLU A 54 7.28 7.83 -13.04
C GLU A 54 8.72 7.72 -13.54
N SER A 55 8.97 6.79 -14.45
CA SER A 55 10.29 6.44 -14.96
C SER A 55 11.24 5.75 -13.95
N PHE A 56 10.79 5.27 -12.78
CA PHE A 56 11.64 4.57 -11.79
C PHE A 56 11.20 3.12 -11.51
N CYS A 57 10.59 2.44 -12.48
CA CYS A 57 10.37 1.01 -12.41
C CYS A 57 11.61 0.21 -12.86
N PHE A 58 12.23 -0.53 -11.95
CA PHE A 58 13.44 -1.33 -12.24
C PHE A 58 13.18 -2.84 -12.35
N ASP A 59 11.93 -3.21 -12.66
CA ASP A 59 11.56 -4.62 -12.83
C ASP A 59 11.79 -5.09 -14.27
N ALA A 60 11.85 -6.42 -14.47
CA ALA A 60 12.24 -7.02 -15.75
C ALA A 60 11.25 -6.73 -16.89
N PHE A 61 9.99 -6.43 -16.56
CA PHE A 61 8.93 -6.10 -17.52
C PHE A 61 8.67 -4.60 -17.66
N CYS A 62 9.52 -3.76 -17.08
CA CYS A 62 9.44 -2.31 -17.21
C CYS A 62 10.39 -1.82 -18.30
N ASP A 63 9.93 -0.79 -19.02
CA ASP A 63 10.69 -0.15 -20.11
C ASP A 63 11.55 1.04 -19.62
N ASP A 64 11.58 1.29 -18.31
CA ASP A 64 12.30 2.42 -17.74
C ASP A 64 13.82 2.19 -17.73
N GLU A 65 14.56 3.24 -18.08
CA GLU A 65 16.01 3.17 -18.17
C GLU A 65 16.67 2.94 -16.81
N PRO A 66 17.60 1.96 -16.68
CA PRO A 66 18.39 1.80 -15.47
C PRO A 66 19.35 2.98 -15.28
N ILE A 67 19.93 3.08 -14.10
CA ILE A 67 21.01 4.05 -13.85
C ILE A 67 22.31 3.51 -14.44
N LYS A 68 22.80 4.18 -15.47
CA LYS A 68 24.03 3.86 -16.23
C LYS A 68 25.14 4.79 -15.77
N ASP A 69 25.98 4.28 -14.89
CA ASP A 69 27.00 5.02 -14.16
C ASP A 69 28.43 4.71 -14.59
N ASP A 70 28.61 3.90 -15.63
CA ASP A 70 29.91 3.68 -16.28
C ASP A 70 30.19 4.82 -17.28
N PRO A 71 31.20 5.67 -17.04
CA PRO A 71 31.52 6.79 -17.92
C PRO A 71 31.95 6.40 -19.34
N GLN A 72 32.26 5.12 -19.58
CA GLN A 72 32.63 4.62 -20.91
C GLN A 72 31.41 4.27 -21.77
N LEU A 73 30.22 4.19 -21.18
CA LEU A 73 28.98 3.98 -21.91
C LEU A 73 28.54 5.25 -22.65
N HIS A 74 28.07 5.08 -23.89
CA HIS A 74 27.57 6.19 -24.71
C HIS A 74 26.33 6.85 -24.10
N ASP A 75 25.56 6.09 -23.34
CA ASP A 75 24.26 6.41 -22.76
C ASP A 75 24.32 6.63 -21.24
N TYR A 76 25.43 7.18 -20.73
CA TYR A 76 25.57 7.61 -19.34
C TYR A 76 24.46 8.61 -18.96
N ASN A 77 23.67 8.29 -17.92
CA ASN A 77 22.43 9.04 -17.60
C ASN A 77 22.31 9.48 -16.13
N VAL A 78 23.35 9.34 -15.30
CA VAL A 78 23.27 9.57 -13.84
C VAL A 78 22.68 10.95 -13.49
N LEU A 79 23.15 12.02 -14.12
CA LEU A 79 22.71 13.39 -13.79
C LEU A 79 21.22 13.59 -14.03
N GLU A 80 20.72 13.12 -15.17
CA GLU A 80 19.31 13.21 -15.54
C GLU A 80 18.43 12.41 -14.56
N ARG A 81 18.80 11.16 -14.29
CA ARG A 81 18.06 10.27 -13.38
C ARG A 81 18.02 10.81 -11.96
N VAL A 82 19.13 11.35 -11.48
CA VAL A 82 19.22 11.95 -10.14
C VAL A 82 18.35 13.20 -10.04
N GLN A 83 18.40 14.09 -11.03
CA GLN A 83 17.58 15.30 -11.02
C GLN A 83 16.08 14.97 -11.09
N ALA A 84 15.71 14.01 -11.94
CA ALA A 84 14.33 13.54 -12.04
C ALA A 84 13.81 12.99 -10.71
N PHE A 85 14.63 12.22 -9.98
CA PHE A 85 14.24 11.67 -8.68
C PHE A 85 14.14 12.74 -7.59
N ILE A 86 15.06 13.72 -7.57
CA ILE A 86 14.98 14.86 -6.65
C ILE A 86 13.69 15.66 -6.88
N ASN A 87 13.33 15.91 -8.14
CA ASN A 87 12.08 16.58 -8.49
C ASN A 87 10.87 15.78 -7.99
N ALA A 88 10.82 14.47 -8.27
CA ALA A 88 9.76 13.60 -7.78
C ALA A 88 9.64 13.59 -6.24
N ALA A 89 10.77 13.65 -5.53
CA ALA A 89 10.79 13.75 -4.07
C ALA A 89 10.19 15.08 -3.58
N HIS A 90 10.52 16.20 -4.22
CA HIS A 90 9.93 17.49 -3.89
C HIS A 90 8.43 17.55 -4.22
N ASP A 91 8.03 17.02 -5.38
CA ASP A 91 6.63 16.97 -5.80
C ASP A 91 5.80 16.13 -4.83
N GLN A 92 6.30 14.97 -4.42
CA GLN A 92 5.64 14.17 -3.38
C GLN A 92 5.60 14.92 -2.05
N ALA A 93 6.73 15.47 -1.59
CA ALA A 93 6.81 16.18 -0.30
C ALA A 93 5.89 17.40 -0.19
N ALA A 94 5.48 18.01 -1.31
CA ALA A 94 4.55 19.12 -1.33
C ALA A 94 3.20 18.80 -0.65
N GLY A 95 2.76 17.54 -0.71
CA GLY A 95 1.50 17.06 -0.12
C GLY A 95 1.58 16.56 1.32
N TYR A 96 2.76 16.56 1.94
CA TYR A 96 2.99 15.98 3.27
C TYR A 96 3.36 17.06 4.29
N ALA A 97 3.08 16.78 5.57
CA ALA A 97 3.21 17.76 6.63
C ALA A 97 4.64 17.85 7.21
N THR A 98 5.50 16.88 6.90
CA THR A 98 6.86 16.77 7.46
C THR A 98 7.91 16.71 6.35
N ASN A 99 9.18 16.65 6.76
CA ASN A 99 10.33 16.43 5.88
C ASN A 99 10.65 14.93 5.67
N HIS A 100 9.76 14.04 6.10
CA HIS A 100 9.82 12.62 5.82
C HIS A 100 8.72 12.27 4.83
N ILE A 101 9.07 11.52 3.78
CA ILE A 101 8.11 10.91 2.86
C ILE A 101 8.46 9.43 2.67
N MET A 102 7.45 8.64 2.34
CA MET A 102 7.62 7.22 1.98
C MET A 102 7.40 7.04 0.48
N MET A 103 8.43 6.60 -0.24
CA MET A 103 8.32 6.22 -1.65
C MET A 103 8.16 4.71 -1.78
N THR A 104 7.08 4.28 -2.43
CA THR A 104 6.77 2.87 -2.70
C THR A 104 7.52 2.39 -3.94
N MET A 105 8.72 1.86 -3.75
CA MET A 105 9.58 1.40 -4.85
C MET A 105 9.22 -0.02 -5.32
N GLY A 106 8.00 -0.23 -5.81
CA GLY A 106 7.54 -1.53 -6.30
C GLY A 106 6.13 -1.46 -6.88
N SER A 107 5.57 -2.57 -7.35
CA SER A 107 4.23 -2.65 -7.92
C SER A 107 3.75 -4.12 -7.96
N ASP A 108 2.63 -4.38 -8.64
CA ASP A 108 2.05 -5.70 -8.83
C ASP A 108 3.10 -6.72 -9.31
N PHE A 109 3.32 -7.76 -8.51
CA PHE A 109 4.20 -8.90 -8.81
C PHE A 109 5.65 -8.54 -9.20
N GLN A 110 6.14 -7.37 -8.78
CA GLN A 110 7.53 -6.98 -8.97
C GLN A 110 8.46 -7.67 -7.96
N TYR A 111 9.77 -7.46 -8.16
CA TYR A 111 10.87 -8.11 -7.44
C TYR A 111 11.07 -9.60 -7.77
N GLU A 112 10.53 -10.10 -8.89
CA GLU A 112 10.84 -11.46 -9.39
C GLU A 112 12.36 -11.63 -9.59
N ASN A 113 13.01 -10.59 -10.12
CA ASN A 113 14.46 -10.44 -10.09
C ASN A 113 14.87 -9.23 -9.25
N ALA A 114 14.83 -9.41 -7.93
CA ALA A 114 15.15 -8.35 -6.96
C ALA A 114 16.52 -7.67 -7.16
N ASN A 115 17.50 -8.37 -7.76
CA ASN A 115 18.82 -7.79 -8.02
C ASN A 115 18.76 -6.56 -8.96
N GLN A 116 17.84 -6.53 -9.92
CA GLN A 116 17.66 -5.37 -10.81
C GLN A 116 17.20 -4.13 -10.04
N TRP A 117 16.25 -4.31 -9.12
CA TRP A 117 15.80 -3.27 -8.19
C TRP A 117 16.94 -2.77 -7.31
N TYR A 118 17.55 -3.67 -6.53
CA TYR A 118 18.57 -3.28 -5.55
C TYR A 118 19.78 -2.61 -6.19
N LYS A 119 20.23 -3.09 -7.37
CA LYS A 119 21.35 -2.46 -8.09
C LYS A 119 21.06 -1.01 -8.48
N ASN A 120 19.84 -0.70 -8.91
CA ASN A 120 19.46 0.66 -9.28
C ASN A 120 19.18 1.53 -8.04
N LEU A 121 18.54 0.97 -7.01
CA LEU A 121 18.29 1.68 -5.75
C LEU A 121 19.59 2.07 -5.04
N ASP A 122 20.60 1.20 -5.02
CA ASP A 122 21.92 1.51 -4.45
C ASP A 122 22.61 2.68 -5.17
N LYS A 123 22.56 2.69 -6.51
CA LYS A 123 23.07 3.80 -7.32
C LYS A 123 22.29 5.08 -7.03
N LEU A 124 20.97 5.00 -6.97
CA LEU A 124 20.10 6.14 -6.71
C LEU A 124 20.42 6.75 -5.34
N ILE A 125 20.50 5.93 -4.29
CA ILE A 125 20.88 6.35 -2.93
C ILE A 125 22.24 7.04 -2.95
N ARG A 126 23.24 6.42 -3.60
CA ARG A 126 24.58 6.99 -3.69
C ARG A 126 24.58 8.36 -4.37
N TYR A 127 24.00 8.47 -5.55
CA TYR A 127 24.11 9.68 -6.36
C TYR A 127 23.18 10.81 -5.92
N VAL A 128 21.97 10.50 -5.43
CA VAL A 128 21.06 11.51 -4.88
C VAL A 128 21.62 12.10 -3.59
N ASN A 129 22.11 11.26 -2.66
CA ASN A 129 22.69 11.77 -1.41
C ASN A 129 23.98 12.56 -1.67
N ALA A 130 24.76 12.21 -2.71
CA ALA A 130 25.91 13.01 -3.11
C ALA A 130 25.53 14.44 -3.55
N GLN A 131 24.31 14.68 -4.06
CA GLN A 131 23.85 16.03 -4.43
C GLN A 131 23.54 16.93 -3.21
N GLN A 132 23.61 16.41 -1.99
CA GLN A 132 23.48 17.24 -0.78
C GLN A 132 24.57 18.32 -0.72
N VAL A 133 25.78 18.04 -1.25
CA VAL A 133 26.86 19.03 -1.35
C VAL A 133 26.50 20.19 -2.29
N ASN A 134 25.61 19.94 -3.24
CA ASN A 134 25.06 20.91 -4.19
C ASN A 134 23.73 21.51 -3.70
N GLY A 135 23.34 21.24 -2.45
CA GLY A 135 22.17 21.83 -1.83
C GLY A 135 20.83 21.18 -2.18
N SER A 136 20.81 19.92 -2.65
CA SER A 136 19.55 19.24 -2.99
C SER A 136 18.55 19.16 -1.82
N GLY A 137 19.04 19.13 -0.57
CA GLY A 137 18.21 18.97 0.62
C GLY A 137 17.48 17.61 0.70
N VAL A 138 17.79 16.68 -0.20
CA VAL A 138 17.19 15.34 -0.26
C VAL A 138 18.15 14.32 0.33
N ASN A 139 17.64 13.48 1.23
CA ASN A 139 18.33 12.32 1.77
C ASN A 139 17.45 11.08 1.61
N ILE A 140 17.92 10.08 0.87
CA ILE A 140 17.19 8.84 0.64
C ILE A 140 17.98 7.64 1.18
N PHE A 141 17.23 6.62 1.62
CA PHE A 141 17.76 5.40 2.22
C PHE A 141 16.67 4.31 2.20
N TYR A 142 17.08 3.04 2.29
CA TYR A 142 16.14 1.95 2.47
C TYR A 142 15.38 2.09 3.79
N SER A 143 14.07 1.89 3.75
CA SER A 143 13.21 2.03 4.91
C SER A 143 12.07 1.02 4.88
N THR A 144 11.26 1.03 5.92
CA THR A 144 10.01 0.25 6.05
C THR A 144 8.89 1.18 6.52
N PRO A 145 7.61 0.81 6.32
CA PRO A 145 6.48 1.59 6.84
C PRO A 145 6.56 1.84 8.36
N THR A 146 7.08 0.87 9.12
CA THR A 146 7.31 1.01 10.57
C THR A 146 8.39 2.05 10.88
N CYS A 147 9.52 2.04 10.16
CA CYS A 147 10.57 3.04 10.34
C CYS A 147 10.09 4.44 9.94
N TYR A 148 9.27 4.54 8.89
CA TYR A 148 8.64 5.79 8.47
C TYR A 148 7.71 6.33 9.57
N LEU A 149 6.78 5.51 10.06
CA LEU A 149 5.87 5.88 11.14
C LEU A 149 6.62 6.31 12.41
N TYR A 150 7.70 5.59 12.76
CA TYR A 150 8.56 5.94 13.88
C TYR A 150 9.22 7.32 13.70
N ALA A 151 9.71 7.63 12.49
CA ALA A 151 10.26 8.94 12.19
C ALA A 151 9.20 10.05 12.31
N LEU A 152 7.99 9.82 11.82
CA LEU A 152 6.87 10.76 11.97
C LEU A 152 6.48 10.98 13.43
N ASN A 153 6.45 9.93 14.24
CA ASN A 153 6.16 10.03 15.67
C ASN A 153 7.20 10.90 16.40
N LYS A 154 8.49 10.80 16.02
CA LYS A 154 9.57 11.62 16.59
C LYS A 154 9.47 13.11 16.28
N VAL A 155 8.75 13.51 15.23
CA VAL A 155 8.54 14.93 14.92
C VAL A 155 7.70 15.62 16.01
N ASN A 156 7.02 14.85 16.88
CA ASN A 156 6.19 15.36 17.98
C ASN A 156 5.19 16.44 17.52
N ARG A 157 4.58 16.18 16.37
CA ARG A 157 3.61 17.06 15.72
C ARG A 157 2.18 16.66 16.09
N THR A 158 1.32 17.66 16.22
CA THR A 158 -0.14 17.44 16.25
C THR A 158 -0.67 17.21 14.84
N TRP A 159 -1.36 16.08 14.66
CA TRP A 159 -1.94 15.65 13.38
C TRP A 159 -3.40 16.09 13.27
N THR A 160 -3.87 16.27 12.03
CA THR A 160 -5.30 16.44 11.76
C THR A 160 -6.05 15.13 12.04
N THR A 161 -7.37 15.20 12.12
CA THR A 161 -8.21 14.03 12.43
C THR A 161 -9.22 13.77 11.33
N LYS A 162 -9.49 12.51 11.04
CA LYS A 162 -10.57 12.06 10.14
C LYS A 162 -11.53 11.15 10.91
N THR A 163 -12.84 11.31 10.73
CA THR A 163 -13.88 10.39 11.23
C THR A 163 -14.42 9.54 10.07
N ASP A 164 -15.38 8.65 10.33
CA ASP A 164 -16.09 7.87 9.29
C ASP A 164 -15.15 7.03 8.42
N ASP A 165 -15.38 6.96 7.10
CA ASP A 165 -14.65 6.07 6.16
C ASP A 165 -14.04 6.83 4.96
N PHE A 166 -13.54 6.07 3.98
CA PHE A 166 -13.01 6.57 2.70
C PHE A 166 -13.86 6.09 1.50
N PHE A 167 -15.15 5.83 1.71
CA PHE A 167 -16.05 5.40 0.64
C PHE A 167 -16.97 6.52 0.15
N PRO A 168 -17.36 6.48 -1.14
CA PRO A 168 -16.87 5.57 -2.19
C PRO A 168 -15.49 5.99 -2.72
N VAL A 169 -14.71 5.02 -3.21
CA VAL A 169 -13.43 5.29 -3.91
C VAL A 169 -13.70 5.63 -5.37
N SER A 170 -12.99 6.60 -5.93
CA SER A 170 -13.00 6.91 -7.36
C SER A 170 -11.61 6.78 -7.97
N LEU A 171 -11.51 6.21 -9.18
CA LEU A 171 -10.24 6.10 -9.92
C LEU A 171 -9.99 7.32 -10.81
N ASN A 172 -11.05 7.80 -11.47
CA ASN A 172 -11.07 8.94 -12.38
C ASN A 172 -12.45 9.64 -12.27
N PRO A 173 -12.66 10.79 -12.94
CA PRO A 173 -13.90 11.58 -12.80
C PRO A 173 -15.22 10.84 -13.08
N HIS A 174 -15.19 9.73 -13.81
CA HIS A 174 -16.37 8.91 -14.14
C HIS A 174 -16.25 7.46 -13.65
N GLY A 175 -15.22 7.14 -12.87
CA GLY A 175 -14.86 5.79 -12.45
C GLY A 175 -15.04 5.59 -10.95
N ILE A 176 -16.28 5.65 -10.47
CA ILE A 176 -16.62 5.41 -9.06
C ILE A 176 -16.73 3.90 -8.82
N LEU A 177 -15.96 3.37 -7.88
CA LEU A 177 -15.88 1.94 -7.59
C LEU A 177 -16.99 1.49 -6.62
N THR A 178 -18.23 1.49 -7.07
CA THR A 178 -19.38 0.96 -6.31
C THR A 178 -19.92 -0.35 -6.86
N GLY A 179 -19.57 -0.71 -8.10
CA GLY A 179 -20.06 -1.95 -8.73
C GLY A 179 -19.65 -3.22 -7.99
N TYR A 180 -18.43 -3.26 -7.45
CA TYR A 180 -17.91 -4.44 -6.73
C TYR A 180 -18.63 -4.70 -5.40
N PHE A 181 -19.44 -3.75 -4.91
CA PHE A 181 -20.34 -3.99 -3.78
C PHE A 181 -21.37 -5.09 -4.09
N THR A 182 -21.70 -5.29 -5.37
CA THR A 182 -22.70 -6.29 -5.82
C THR A 182 -22.13 -7.38 -6.73
N SER A 183 -21.00 -7.14 -7.42
CA SER A 183 -20.38 -8.13 -8.33
C SER A 183 -20.27 -9.53 -7.71
N ARG A 184 -20.63 -10.57 -8.47
CA ARG A 184 -20.64 -11.97 -7.99
C ARG A 184 -21.42 -12.19 -6.67
N PRO A 185 -22.71 -11.84 -6.61
CA PRO A 185 -23.48 -11.91 -5.37
C PRO A 185 -23.61 -13.34 -4.81
N ALA A 186 -23.56 -14.36 -5.67
CA ALA A 186 -23.54 -15.77 -5.27
C ALA A 186 -22.28 -16.10 -4.45
N LEU A 187 -21.10 -15.64 -4.88
CA LEU A 187 -19.84 -15.85 -4.14
C LEU A 187 -19.84 -15.08 -2.82
N LYS A 188 -20.33 -13.83 -2.80
CA LYS A 188 -20.53 -13.05 -1.57
C LYS A 188 -21.43 -13.77 -0.55
N ARG A 189 -22.54 -14.34 -1.02
CA ARG A 189 -23.43 -15.16 -0.17
C ARG A 189 -22.74 -16.42 0.31
N TYR A 190 -21.98 -17.09 -0.56
CA TYR A 190 -21.29 -18.33 -0.25
C TYR A 190 -20.24 -18.12 0.84
N GLU A 191 -19.43 -17.05 0.73
CA GLU A 191 -18.48 -16.63 1.76
C GLU A 191 -19.16 -16.46 3.14
N ARG A 192 -20.30 -15.77 3.21
CA ARG A 192 -21.00 -15.53 4.48
C ARG A 192 -21.53 -16.83 5.10
N TYR A 193 -22.03 -17.72 4.25
CA TYR A 193 -22.49 -19.04 4.67
C TYR A 193 -21.34 -19.92 5.18
N SER A 194 -20.24 -19.97 4.44
CA SER A 194 -19.04 -20.73 4.81
C SER A 194 -18.38 -20.20 6.08
N ASN A 195 -18.35 -18.87 6.29
CA ASN A 195 -17.89 -18.28 7.54
C ASN A 195 -18.76 -18.72 8.73
N ASN A 196 -20.09 -18.77 8.56
CA ASN A 196 -20.98 -19.25 9.63
C ASN A 196 -20.65 -20.71 10.01
N ILE A 197 -20.48 -21.59 9.02
CA ILE A 197 -20.05 -22.99 9.25
C ILE A 197 -18.70 -23.03 9.98
N LEU A 198 -17.74 -22.20 9.55
CA LEU A 198 -16.43 -22.13 10.19
C LEU A 198 -16.54 -21.74 11.67
N GLN A 199 -17.35 -20.72 12.01
CA GLN A 199 -17.53 -20.32 13.41
C GLN A 199 -18.17 -21.41 14.26
N VAL A 200 -19.21 -22.08 13.75
CA VAL A 200 -19.85 -23.21 14.45
C VAL A 200 -18.84 -24.35 14.66
N THR A 201 -18.06 -24.66 13.63
CA THR A 201 -17.03 -25.71 13.71
C THR A 201 -15.95 -25.36 14.74
N ARG A 202 -15.53 -24.09 14.83
CA ARG A 202 -14.60 -23.59 15.86
C ARG A 202 -15.16 -23.79 17.26
N GLN A 203 -16.42 -23.42 17.48
CA GLN A 203 -17.08 -23.56 18.77
C GLN A 203 -17.17 -25.03 19.19
N LEU A 204 -17.65 -25.90 18.30
CA LEU A 204 -17.73 -27.35 18.57
C LEU A 204 -16.34 -27.94 18.84
N ASN A 205 -15.31 -27.52 18.10
CA ASN A 205 -13.94 -27.96 18.34
C ASN A 205 -13.36 -27.47 19.69
N ALA A 206 -13.74 -26.27 20.12
CA ALA A 206 -13.33 -25.73 21.41
C ALA A 206 -13.98 -26.50 22.58
N PHE A 207 -15.27 -26.84 22.47
CA PHE A 207 -16.01 -27.56 23.51
C PHE A 207 -15.75 -29.07 23.53
N SER A 208 -15.43 -29.65 22.38
CA SER A 208 -15.20 -31.09 22.28
C SER A 208 -13.75 -31.44 22.64
N ASN A 209 -13.57 -32.59 23.28
CA ASN A 209 -12.24 -33.16 23.54
C ASN A 209 -11.72 -33.93 22.30
N ILE A 210 -11.90 -33.35 21.11
CA ILE A 210 -11.49 -33.96 19.84
C ILE A 210 -10.02 -33.64 19.57
N THR A 211 -9.23 -34.67 19.24
CA THR A 211 -7.81 -34.57 18.92
C THR A 211 -7.53 -33.96 17.53
N LEU A 212 -8.52 -33.94 16.63
CA LEU A 212 -8.46 -33.37 15.27
C LEU A 212 -8.65 -31.84 15.24
N ARG A 213 -7.92 -31.10 16.06
CA ARG A 213 -8.00 -29.61 16.11
C ARG A 213 -7.57 -28.94 14.80
N THR A 214 -6.69 -29.58 14.04
CA THR A 214 -6.14 -29.04 12.78
C THR A 214 -7.05 -29.24 11.57
N ALA A 215 -8.09 -30.07 11.67
CA ALA A 215 -9.01 -30.35 10.56
C ALA A 215 -9.81 -29.11 10.10
N ILE A 216 -9.81 -28.04 10.90
CA ILE A 216 -10.46 -26.77 10.59
C ILE A 216 -9.57 -25.80 9.79
N PHE A 217 -8.28 -26.07 9.69
CA PHE A 217 -7.33 -25.18 9.03
C PHE A 217 -7.61 -25.01 7.53
N PRO A 218 -7.93 -26.06 6.75
CA PRO A 218 -8.25 -25.88 5.33
C PRO A 218 -9.39 -24.88 5.10
N LEU A 219 -10.50 -25.00 5.85
CA LEU A 219 -11.62 -24.05 5.75
C LEU A 219 -11.23 -22.66 6.28
N SER A 220 -10.39 -22.58 7.32
CA SER A 220 -9.90 -21.28 7.82
C SER A 220 -9.01 -20.55 6.80
N GLU A 221 -8.16 -21.30 6.09
CA GLU A 221 -7.29 -20.79 5.03
C GLU A 221 -8.11 -20.36 3.82
N ALA A 222 -9.04 -21.20 3.35
CA ALA A 222 -9.96 -20.87 2.26
C ALA A 222 -10.76 -19.60 2.57
N MET A 223 -11.29 -19.48 3.80
CA MET A 223 -11.99 -18.27 4.24
C MET A 223 -11.08 -17.04 4.33
N GLY A 224 -9.82 -17.22 4.69
CA GLY A 224 -8.81 -16.15 4.67
C GLY A 224 -8.52 -15.67 3.25
N ILE A 225 -8.30 -16.60 2.31
CA ILE A 225 -8.09 -16.30 0.88
C ILE A 225 -9.33 -15.60 0.30
N ALA A 226 -10.54 -16.01 0.68
CA ALA A 226 -11.78 -15.39 0.22
C ALA A 226 -11.89 -13.90 0.63
N GLN A 227 -11.17 -13.44 1.66
CA GLN A 227 -11.11 -12.01 2.02
C GLN A 227 -10.13 -11.18 1.17
N HIS A 228 -9.39 -11.80 0.25
CA HIS A 228 -8.58 -11.07 -0.71
C HIS A 228 -9.44 -10.01 -1.44
N HIS A 229 -8.84 -8.85 -1.72
CA HIS A 229 -9.57 -7.71 -2.27
C HIS A 229 -10.03 -7.90 -3.73
N ASP A 230 -9.65 -8.99 -4.39
CA ASP A 230 -10.24 -9.47 -5.66
C ASP A 230 -11.09 -10.75 -5.52
N ALA A 231 -11.23 -11.32 -4.32
CA ALA A 231 -12.05 -12.51 -4.10
C ALA A 231 -13.50 -12.13 -3.77
N VAL A 232 -13.84 -11.87 -2.51
CA VAL A 232 -15.21 -11.53 -2.11
C VAL A 232 -15.72 -10.25 -2.79
N SER A 233 -14.84 -9.35 -3.25
CA SER A 233 -15.21 -8.17 -4.05
C SER A 233 -15.78 -8.54 -5.43
N GLY A 234 -15.40 -9.68 -5.99
CA GLY A 234 -15.86 -10.16 -7.29
C GLY A 234 -15.20 -9.47 -8.49
N THR A 235 -13.94 -9.04 -8.37
CA THR A 235 -13.15 -8.34 -9.41
C THR A 235 -12.13 -9.23 -10.13
N GLU A 236 -12.09 -10.51 -9.82
CA GLU A 236 -11.27 -11.55 -10.44
C GLU A 236 -11.83 -12.11 -11.77
N LYS A 237 -10.98 -12.81 -12.52
CA LYS A 237 -11.38 -13.58 -13.72
C LYS A 237 -12.23 -14.79 -13.34
N GLN A 238 -13.10 -15.25 -14.26
CA GLN A 238 -14.06 -16.32 -13.95
C GLN A 238 -13.43 -17.63 -13.44
N HIS A 239 -12.29 -18.07 -14.00
CA HIS A 239 -11.64 -19.29 -13.53
C HIS A 239 -11.08 -19.13 -12.10
N VAL A 240 -10.65 -17.94 -11.71
CA VAL A 240 -10.21 -17.62 -10.35
C VAL A 240 -11.41 -17.62 -9.39
N ALA A 241 -12.55 -17.07 -9.81
CA ALA A 241 -13.79 -17.15 -9.03
C ALA A 241 -14.22 -18.61 -8.78
N ASN A 242 -14.06 -19.48 -9.79
CA ASN A 242 -14.33 -20.90 -9.66
C ASN A 242 -13.35 -21.57 -8.69
N ASP A 243 -12.06 -21.21 -8.73
CA ASP A 243 -11.04 -21.69 -7.79
C ASP A 243 -11.37 -21.27 -6.35
N TYR A 244 -11.75 -20.01 -6.11
CA TYR A 244 -12.18 -19.54 -4.79
C TYR A 244 -13.40 -20.30 -4.26
N ALA A 245 -14.35 -20.65 -5.12
CA ALA A 245 -15.53 -21.42 -4.73
C ALA A 245 -15.23 -22.92 -4.50
N GLN A 246 -14.18 -23.45 -5.12
CA GLN A 246 -13.75 -24.84 -4.98
C GLN A 246 -12.94 -25.10 -3.70
N ARG A 247 -12.15 -24.12 -3.25
CA ARG A 247 -11.37 -24.18 -2.00
C ARG A 247 -12.27 -24.30 -0.77
#